data_AF-A0A1J1DZD0-F1
#
_entry.id   AF-A0A1J1DZD0-F1
#
_cell.length_a   1.000
_cell.length_b   1.000
_cell.length_c   1.000
_cell.angle_alpha   90.00
_cell.angle_beta   90.00
_cell.angle_gamma   90.00
#
_symmetry.space_group_name_H-M   'P 1'
#
loop_
_entity.id
_entity.type
_entity.pdbx_description
1 polymer ?
#
loop_
_entity_poly.entity_id
_entity_poly.type
_entity_poly.pdbx_seq_one_letter_code
_entity_poly.pdbx_strand_id
1 'polypeptide(L)' 'MIENLNIKIRNYTKNKLLFPTADAVVKYTFLALGKATKKWSKPIILNWEIITNQFLTILDKRARL' A
#
# COMPACT_ATOMS: atom_id res chain seq x y z
N MET A 1 3.45 -3.30 7.46
CA MET A 1 2.59 -2.64 6.44
C MET A 1 2.03 -3.65 5.44
N ILE A 2 2.89 -4.51 4.86
CA ILE A 2 2.50 -5.57 3.90
C ILE A 2 1.48 -6.53 4.49
N GLU A 3 1.73 -7.07 5.68
CA GLU A 3 0.81 -8.05 6.30
C GLU A 3 -0.58 -7.46 6.63
N ASN A 4 -0.63 -6.19 7.05
CA ASN A 4 -1.89 -5.47 7.26
C ASN A 4 -2.69 -5.33 5.95
N LEU A 5 -2.01 -5.21 4.80
CA LEU A 5 -2.65 -5.18 3.50
C LEU A 5 -3.21 -6.56 3.12
N ASN A 6 -2.40 -7.61 3.30
CA ASN A 6 -2.79 -8.99 3.02
C ASN A 6 -4.03 -9.42 3.83
N ILE A 7 -4.05 -9.09 5.12
CA ILE A 7 -5.21 -9.34 5.99
C ILE A 7 -6.47 -8.63 5.46
N LYS A 8 -6.34 -7.38 5.00
CA LYS A 8 -7.47 -6.64 4.43
C LYS A 8 -7.99 -7.25 3.13
N ILE A 9 -7.08 -7.70 2.25
CA ILE A 9 -7.46 -8.37 1.00
C ILE A 9 -8.18 -9.69 1.31
N ARG A 10 -7.64 -10.51 2.22
CA ARG A 10 -8.28 -11.76 2.67
C ARG A 10 -9.66 -11.52 3.27
N ASN A 11 -9.81 -10.48 4.09
CA ASN A 11 -11.11 -10.11 4.66
C ASN A 11 -12.11 -9.63 3.59
N TYR A 12 -11.63 -9.02 2.50
CA TYR A 12 -12.45 -8.57 1.38
C TYR A 12 -12.94 -9.71 0.49
N THR A 13 -12.13 -10.76 0.35
CA THR A 13 -12.42 -11.92 -0.49
C THR A 13 -13.04 -13.08 0.28
N LYS A 14 -13.10 -13.04 1.62
CA LYS A 14 -13.60 -14.15 2.46
C LYS A 14 -15.01 -14.65 2.10
N ASN A 15 -15.87 -13.79 1.57
CA ASN A 15 -17.25 -14.12 1.20
C ASN A 15 -17.38 -14.56 -0.28
N LYS A 16 -16.28 -14.61 -1.03
CA LYS A 16 -16.22 -14.89 -2.47
C LYS A 16 -15.19 -15.99 -2.70
N LEU A 17 -15.62 -17.24 -2.61
CA LEU A 17 -14.74 -18.40 -2.82
C LEU A 17 -14.34 -18.57 -4.30
N LEU A 18 -15.22 -18.15 -5.21
CA LEU A 18 -15.04 -18.24 -6.66
C LEU A 18 -15.40 -16.91 -7.31
N PHE A 19 -14.63 -16.54 -8.32
CA PHE A 19 -14.89 -15.36 -9.15
C PHE A 19 -15.29 -15.81 -10.56
N PRO A 20 -16.26 -15.14 -11.21
CA PRO A 20 -16.75 -15.53 -12.53
C PRO A 20 -15.71 -15.33 -13.63
N THR A 21 -14.79 -14.37 -13.48
CA THR A 21 -13.72 -14.06 -14.44
C THR A 21 -12.48 -13.53 -13.70
N ALA A 22 -11.31 -13.60 -14.34
CA ALA A 22 -10.06 -13.04 -13.80
C ALA A 22 -10.17 -11.51 -13.56
N ASP A 23 -10.84 -10.79 -14.47
CA ASP A 23 -11.06 -9.34 -14.34
C ASP A 23 -11.89 -8.97 -13.11
N ALA A 24 -12.84 -9.84 -12.72
CA ALA A 24 -13.57 -9.66 -11.48
C ALA A 24 -12.62 -9.70 -10.27
N VAL A 25 -11.67 -10.64 -10.24
CA VAL A 25 -10.67 -10.72 -9.16
C VAL A 25 -9.88 -9.42 -9.06
N VAL A 26 -9.37 -8.91 -10.19
CA VAL A 26 -8.59 -7.67 -10.25
C VAL A 26 -9.40 -6.46 -9.77
N LYS A 27 -10.67 -6.36 -10.18
CA LYS A 27 -11.56 -5.29 -9.72
C LYS A 27 -11.81 -5.36 -8.22
N TYR A 28 -12.03 -6.56 -7.68
CA TYR A 28 -12.24 -6.75 -6.24
C TYR A 28 -10.99 -6.41 -5.41
N THR A 29 -9.80 -6.81 -5.85
CA THR A 29 -8.55 -6.46 -5.17
C THR A 29 -8.28 -4.96 -5.26
N PHE A 30 -8.53 -4.33 -6.41
CA PHE A 30 -8.41 -2.87 -6.57
C PHE A 30 -9.33 -2.10 -5.60
N LEU A 31 -10.58 -2.53 -5.45
CA LEU A 31 -11.52 -1.90 -4.51
C LEU A 31 -11.09 -2.10 -3.04
N ALA A 32 -10.54 -3.26 -2.69
CA ALA A 32 -9.99 -3.53 -1.36
C ALA A 32 -8.80 -2.61 -1.05
N LEU A 33 -7.89 -2.45 -2.01
CA LEU A 33 -6.75 -1.54 -1.93
C LEU A 33 -7.21 -0.09 -1.78
N GLY A 34 -8.18 0.37 -2.58
CA GLY A 34 -8.73 1.72 -2.51
C GLY A 34 -9.34 2.06 -1.14
N LYS A 35 -9.96 1.09 -0.45
CA LYS A 35 -10.43 1.30 0.94
C LYS A 35 -9.28 1.23 1.96
N ALA A 36 -8.24 0.45 1.70
CA ALA A 36 -7.07 0.36 2.56
C ALA A 36 -6.25 1.67 2.55
N THR A 37 -6.03 2.26 1.37
CA THR A 37 -5.24 3.48 1.16
C THR A 37 -5.90 4.72 1.74
N LYS A 38 -7.23 4.80 1.79
CA LYS A 38 -7.95 5.89 2.49
C LYS A 38 -7.52 6.04 3.96
N LYS A 39 -7.16 4.95 4.63
CA LYS A 39 -6.64 4.99 6.02
C LYS A 39 -5.16 5.39 6.10
N TRP A 40 -4.41 5.31 5.01
CA TRP A 40 -3.00 5.71 4.91
C TRP A 40 -2.81 7.21 4.64
N SER A 41 -3.91 7.98 4.55
CA SER A 41 -3.86 9.44 4.40
C SER A 41 -3.43 10.18 5.67
N LYS A 42 -3.44 9.53 6.84
CA LYS A 42 -2.84 10.14 8.03
C LYS A 42 -1.32 10.07 7.89
N PRO A 43 -0.57 11.15 8.17
CA PRO A 43 0.88 11.09 8.13
C PRO A 43 1.34 10.09 9.17
N ILE A 44 1.78 8.92 8.71
CA ILE A 44 2.48 7.90 9.53
C ILE A 44 3.83 8.45 10.00
N ILE A 45 4.25 9.61 9.47
CA ILE A 45 5.64 9.99 9.34
C ILE A 45 6.06 10.90 10.50
N LEU A 46 6.38 10.27 11.62
CA LEU A 46 7.24 10.89 12.62
C LEU A 46 8.67 10.91 12.05
N ASN A 47 9.41 12.02 12.18
CA ASN A 47 10.82 12.14 11.79
C ASN A 47 11.12 12.05 10.28
N TRP A 48 10.20 12.46 9.40
CA TRP A 48 10.43 12.47 7.94
C TRP A 48 11.73 13.18 7.57
N GLU A 49 11.99 14.33 8.17
CA GLU A 49 13.15 15.18 7.92
C GLU A 49 14.48 14.44 8.13
N ILE A 50 14.56 13.60 9.17
CA ILE A 50 15.76 12.82 9.48
C ILE A 50 15.95 11.72 8.45
N ILE A 51 14.87 11.01 8.10
CA ILE A 51 14.90 9.92 7.12
C ILE A 51 15.25 10.47 5.74
N THR A 52 14.75 11.65 5.36
CA THR A 52 15.10 12.29 4.09
C THR A 52 16.56 12.70 4.04
N ASN A 53 17.12 13.24 5.13
CA ASN A 53 18.53 13.61 5.19
C ASN A 53 19.45 12.38 5.08
N GLN A 54 19.10 11.26 5.73
CA GLN A 54 19.82 10.00 5.58
C GLN A 54 19.71 9.45 4.16
N PHE A 55 18.51 9.51 3.55
CA PHE A 55 18.28 9.05 2.19
C PHE A 55 19.08 9.87 1.16
N LEU A 56 19.10 11.20 1.30
CA LEU A 56 19.89 12.09 0.44
C LEU A 56 21.38 11.81 0.57
N THR A 57 21.87 11.54 1.78
CA THR A 57 23.29 11.21 2.01
C THR A 57 23.69 9.88 1.37
N ILE A 58 22.82 8.86 1.45
CA ILE A 58 23.09 7.52 0.89
C ILE A 58 22.96 7.50 -0.64
N LEU A 59 22.02 8.28 -1.19
CA LEU A 59 21.70 8.31 -2.62
C LEU A 59 22.11 9.60 -3.31
N ASP A 60 23.12 10.30 -2.77
CA ASP A 60 23.59 11.62 -3.23
C ASP A 60 23.80 11.71 -4.75
N LYS A 61 24.23 10.62 -5.40
CA LYS A 61 24.45 10.57 -6.86
C LYS A 61 23.18 10.38 -7.70
N ARG A 62 22.09 9.87 -7.11
CA ARG A 62 20.80 9.60 -7.79
C ARG A 62 19.71 10.62 -7.44
N ALA A 63 19.89 11.36 -6.34
CA ALA A 63 18.92 12.31 -5.82
C ALA A 63 19.20 13.77 -6.23
N ARG A 64 20.25 14.04 -7.02
CA ARG A 64 20.44 15.36 -7.65
C ARG A 64 19.34 15.56 -8.71
N LEU A 65 18.47 16.53 -8.44
CA LEU A 65 17.57 17.14 -9.44
C LEU A 65 18.39 17.90 -10.48
#